data_AF-A0A8S2X5G6-F1
#
_entry.id   AF-A0A8S2X5G6-F1
#
_cell.length_a   1.000
_cell.length_b   1.000
_cell.length_c   1.000
_cell.angle_alpha   90.00
_cell.angle_beta   90.00
_cell.angle_gamma   90.00
#
_symmetry.space_group_name_H-M   'P 1'
#
loop_
_entity.id
_entity.type
_entity.pdbx_description
1 polymer ?
#
loop_
_entity_poly.entity_id
_entity_poly.type
_entity_poly.pdbx_seq_one_letter_code
_entity_poly.pdbx_strand_id
1 'polypeptide(L)'
;ITIVDGIPIIIYTGITHDNQQVQCQAQPANISDPTLTTWIKSSLNPLITYPNGRDPSTAFQDNEKNYYLIYGYGTDELGGQAV
;
A
#
# COMPACT_ATOMS: atom_id res chain seq x y z
N ILE A 1 2.62 7.61 -4.55
CA ILE A 1 1.30 7.15 -5.06
C ILE A 1 1.54 6.36 -6.33
N THR A 2 0.94 5.18 -6.47
CA THR A 2 1.15 4.29 -7.63
C THR A 2 0.13 4.64 -8.71
N ILE A 3 0.50 4.66 -9.99
CA ILE A 3 -0.45 4.85 -11.10
C ILE A 3 -0.63 3.52 -11.85
N VAL A 4 -1.86 3.05 -11.94
CA VAL A 4 -2.24 1.82 -12.66
C VAL A 4 -3.27 2.20 -13.71
N ASP A 5 -2.91 2.09 -15.00
CA ASP A 5 -3.77 2.45 -16.13
C ASP A 5 -4.44 3.84 -16.00
N GLY A 6 -3.69 4.83 -15.51
CA GLY A 6 -4.17 6.20 -15.30
C GLY A 6 -4.96 6.41 -14.00
N ILE A 7 -5.16 5.37 -13.20
CA ILE A 7 -5.83 5.44 -11.91
C ILE A 7 -4.77 5.55 -10.81
N PRO A 8 -4.80 6.60 -9.97
CA PRO A 8 -3.94 6.70 -8.81
C PRO A 8 -4.43 5.74 -7.72
N ILE A 9 -3.51 4.93 -7.21
CA ILE A 9 -3.73 3.95 -6.15
C ILE A 9 -2.87 4.32 -4.95
N ILE A 10 -3.50 4.35 -3.77
CA ILE A 10 -2.82 4.50 -2.49
C ILE A 10 -2.68 3.12 -1.85
N ILE A 11 -1.44 2.70 -1.61
CA ILE A 11 -1.13 1.64 -0.65
C ILE A 11 -0.75 2.33 0.65
N TYR A 12 -1.34 1.90 1.77
CA TYR A 12 -1.16 2.53 3.07
C TYR A 12 -1.12 1.51 4.20
N THR A 13 -0.54 1.88 5.33
CA THR A 13 -0.53 1.05 6.52
C THR A 13 -1.82 1.20 7.32
N GLY A 14 -2.54 0.09 7.49
CA GLY A 14 -3.62 -0.07 8.45
C GLY A 14 -3.13 -0.70 9.76
N ILE A 15 -3.94 -0.59 10.80
CA ILE A 15 -3.72 -1.25 12.09
C ILE A 15 -4.94 -2.13 12.39
N THR A 16 -4.72 -3.41 12.69
CA THR A 16 -5.79 -4.33 13.10
C THR A 16 -6.14 -4.18 14.58
N HIS A 17 -7.22 -4.80 15.04
CA HIS A 17 -7.59 -4.81 16.46
C HIS A 17 -6.48 -5.40 17.36
N ASP A 18 -5.65 -6.31 16.82
CA ASP A 18 -4.51 -6.92 17.51
C ASP A 18 -3.20 -6.11 17.32
N ASN A 19 -3.32 -4.83 16.96
CA ASN A 19 -2.21 -3.90 16.73
C ASN A 19 -1.17 -4.37 15.68
N GLN A 20 -1.58 -5.20 14.72
CA GLN A 20 -0.71 -5.59 13.61
C GLN A 20 -0.74 -4.51 12.52
N GLN A 21 0.42 -4.10 12.02
CA GLN A 21 0.54 -3.22 10.86
C GLN A 21 0.39 -4.05 9.58
N VAL A 22 -0.55 -3.66 8.74
CA VAL A 22 -0.94 -4.36 7.52
C VAL A 22 -1.01 -3.39 6.36
N GLN A 23 -0.74 -3.81 5.12
CA GLN A 23 -0.86 -2.92 3.97
C GLN A 23 -2.25 -3.05 3.33
N CYS A 24 -2.91 -1.93 3.16
CA CYS A 24 -4.23 -1.78 2.57
C CYS A 24 -4.15 -0.96 1.27
N GLN A 25 -5.15 -1.09 0.42
CA GLN A 25 -5.31 -0.32 -0.81
C GLN A 25 -6.56 0.54 -0.78
N ALA A 26 -6.46 1.75 -1.35
CA ALA A 26 -7.58 2.60 -1.69
C ALA A 26 -7.44 3.20 -3.09
N GLN A 27 -8.57 3.47 -3.73
CA GLN A 27 -8.66 4.14 -5.03
C GLN A 27 -9.67 5.29 -4.96
N PRO A 28 -9.61 6.30 -5.85
CA PRO A 28 -10.59 7.37 -5.87
C PRO A 28 -12.00 6.84 -6.11
N ALA A 29 -12.97 7.42 -5.43
CA ALA A 29 -14.39 7.16 -5.71
C ALA A 29 -14.82 7.70 -7.08
N ASN A 30 -14.17 8.77 -7.54
CA ASN A 30 -14.45 9.43 -8.81
C ASN A 30 -13.13 9.93 -9.42
N ILE A 31 -12.67 9.29 -10.51
CA ILE A 31 -11.43 9.67 -11.20
C ILE A 31 -11.56 10.99 -11.98
N SER A 32 -12.79 11.45 -12.24
CA SER A 32 -13.03 12.74 -12.91
C SER A 32 -13.00 13.93 -11.95
N ASP A 33 -12.96 13.70 -10.62
CA ASP A 33 -12.74 14.77 -9.64
C ASP A 33 -11.25 15.17 -9.68
N PRO A 34 -10.89 16.39 -10.13
CA PRO A 34 -9.49 16.81 -10.24
C PRO A 34 -8.80 16.91 -8.87
N THR A 35 -9.57 16.97 -7.78
CA THR A 35 -9.04 17.07 -6.41
C THR A 35 -8.98 15.72 -5.69
N LEU A 36 -9.59 14.67 -6.25
CA LEU A 36 -9.62 13.31 -5.71
C LEU A 36 -9.90 13.27 -4.20
N THR A 37 -10.99 13.91 -3.77
CA THR A 37 -11.27 14.12 -2.34
C THR A 37 -11.82 12.90 -1.62
N THR A 38 -12.52 12.02 -2.35
CA THR A 38 -13.16 10.82 -1.79
C THR A 38 -12.46 9.55 -2.27
N TRP A 39 -12.12 8.68 -1.33
CA TRP A 39 -11.40 7.42 -1.59
C TRP A 39 -12.20 6.23 -1.07
N ILE A 40 -12.22 5.15 -1.84
CA ILE A 40 -12.86 3.88 -1.49
C ILE A 40 -11.77 2.87 -1.17
N LYS A 41 -11.89 2.23 -0.01
CA LYS A 41 -11.02 1.12 0.39
C LYS A 41 -11.36 -0.12 -0.43
N SER A 42 -10.35 -0.88 -0.82
CA SER A 42 -10.56 -2.20 -1.43
C SER A 42 -11.32 -3.11 -0.47
N SER A 43 -12.28 -3.88 -0.99
CA SER A 43 -12.97 -4.94 -0.25
C SER A 43 -12.05 -6.11 0.11
N LEU A 44 -10.89 -6.21 -0.54
CA LEU A 44 -9.87 -7.24 -0.28
C LEU A 44 -8.88 -6.86 0.82
N ASN A 45 -9.03 -5.70 1.46
CA ASN A 45 -8.11 -5.28 2.51
C ASN A 45 -8.21 -6.18 3.76
N PRO A 46 -7.07 -6.45 4.45
CA PRO A 46 -5.70 -6.06 4.08
C PRO A 46 -5.11 -6.94 2.96
N LEU A 47 -4.23 -6.36 2.13
CA LEU A 47 -3.55 -7.07 1.04
C LEU A 47 -2.26 -7.76 1.48
N ILE A 48 -1.53 -7.17 2.41
CA ILE A 48 -0.28 -7.70 2.94
C ILE A 48 -0.38 -7.70 4.47
N THR A 49 -0.26 -8.88 5.07
CA THR A 49 -0.41 -9.06 6.53
C THR A 49 0.88 -9.48 7.24
N TYR A 50 1.92 -9.83 6.49
CA TYR A 50 3.20 -10.29 7.04
C TYR A 50 4.36 -9.93 6.08
N PRO A 51 5.54 -9.55 6.61
CA PRO A 51 5.82 -9.21 8.01
C PRO A 51 5.07 -7.94 8.51
N ASN A 52 4.94 -7.79 9.83
CA ASN A 52 4.30 -6.65 10.50
C ASN A 52 5.16 -5.38 10.33
N GLY A 53 4.87 -4.61 9.29
CA GLY A 53 5.63 -3.44 8.88
C GLY A 53 4.75 -2.31 8.37
N ARG A 54 5.36 -1.20 7.96
CA ARG A 54 4.66 0.04 7.62
C ARG A 54 5.36 0.84 6.52
N ASP A 55 4.72 1.93 6.13
CA ASP A 55 5.26 2.97 5.26
C ASP A 55 5.60 2.42 3.85
N PRO A 56 4.60 1.87 3.12
CA PRO A 56 4.79 1.35 1.78
C PRO A 56 5.23 2.46 0.81
N SER A 57 6.17 2.13 -0.06
CA SER A 57 6.66 3.03 -1.10
C SER A 57 5.63 3.22 -2.21
N THR A 58 5.93 4.16 -3.11
CA THR A 58 5.34 4.10 -4.45
C THR A 58 5.81 2.81 -5.12
N ALA A 59 4.89 2.08 -5.75
CA ALA A 59 5.25 0.88 -6.49
C ALA A 59 5.94 1.22 -7.81
N PHE A 60 6.82 0.33 -8.26
CA PHE A 60 7.49 0.39 -9.56
C PHE A 60 7.10 -0.82 -10.40
N GLN A 61 7.08 -0.65 -11.73
CA GLN A 61 6.62 -1.66 -12.67
C GLN A 61 7.81 -2.18 -13.50
N ASP A 62 7.88 -3.48 -13.74
CA ASP A 62 8.83 -4.08 -14.67
C ASP A 62 8.31 -4.08 -16.13
N ASN A 63 9.12 -4.63 -17.04
CA ASN A 63 8.75 -4.72 -18.46
C ASN A 63 7.62 -5.73 -18.74
N GLU A 64 7.31 -6.62 -17.80
CA GLU A 64 6.24 -7.63 -17.88
C GLU A 64 4.93 -7.14 -17.25
N LYS A 65 4.89 -5.88 -16.79
CA LYS A 65 3.77 -5.22 -16.10
C LYS A 65 3.52 -5.72 -14.68
N ASN A 66 4.48 -6.41 -14.06
CA ASN A 66 4.42 -6.74 -12.64
C ASN A 66 4.71 -5.50 -11.80
N TYR A 67 3.98 -5.33 -10.70
CA TYR A 67 4.19 -4.25 -9.75
C TYR A 67 4.94 -4.73 -8.51
N TYR A 68 5.92 -3.95 -8.10
CA TYR A 68 6.74 -4.16 -6.91
C TYR A 68 6.65 -2.93 -6.02
N LEU A 69 6.59 -3.13 -4.71
CA LEU A 69 6.71 -2.06 -3.73
C LEU A 69 7.62 -2.54 -2.61
N ILE A 70 8.19 -1.59 -1.88
CA ILE A 70 8.93 -1.89 -0.66
C ILE A 70 8.22 -1.26 0.53
N TYR A 71 8.33 -1.86 1.71
CA TYR A 71 7.86 -1.27 2.96
C TYR A 71 8.83 -1.55 4.11
N GLY A 72 8.77 -0.71 5.14
CA GLY A 72 9.64 -0.83 6.30
C GLY A 72 9.18 -1.94 7.23
N TYR A 73 10.11 -2.76 7.69
CA TYR A 73 9.93 -3.78 8.71
C TYR A 73 11.15 -3.80 9.63
N GLY A 74 11.06 -4.38 10.82
CA GLY A 74 12.25 -4.64 11.63
C GLY A 74 11.99 -5.55 12.83
N THR A 75 13.06 -6.15 13.33
CA THR A 75 13.09 -6.88 14.60
C THR A 75 14.17 -6.33 15.50
N ASP A 76 14.15 -6.69 16.78
CA ASP A 76 15.21 -6.32 17.71
C ASP A 76 16.58 -6.88 17.28
N GLU A 77 16.60 -8.03 16.61
CA GLU A 77 17.85 -8.68 16.18
C GLU A 77 18.43 -8.09 14.90
N LEU A 78 17.57 -7.74 13.94
CA LEU A 78 17.99 -7.34 12.60
C LEU A 78 17.91 -5.82 12.37
N GLY A 79 17.28 -5.07 13.28
CA GLY A 79 16.99 -3.65 13.09
C GLY A 79 16.00 -3.40 11.95
N GLY A 80 15.92 -2.14 11.51
CA GLY A 80 15.05 -1.72 10.41
C GLY A 80 15.57 -2.19 9.04
N GLN A 81 14.65 -2.71 8.23
CA GLN A 81 14.86 -3.26 6.89
C GLN A 81 13.77 -2.78 5.93
N ALA A 82 14.09 -2.77 4.64
CA ALA A 82 13.10 -2.68 3.58
C ALA A 82 12.78 -4.10 3.09
N VAL A 83 11.49 -4.41 2.95
CA VAL A 83 10.98 -5.70 2.49
C VAL A 83 10.09 -5.49 1.28
#